data_AF-A0A432WP88-F1
#
_entry.id   AF-A0A432WP88-F1
#
_cell.length_a   1.000
_cell.length_b   1.000
_cell.length_c   1.000
_cell.angle_alpha   90.00
_cell.angle_beta   90.00
_cell.angle_gamma   90.00
#
_symmetry.space_group_name_H-M   'P 1'
#
loop_
_entity.id
_entity.type
_entity.pdbx_description
1 polymer ?
#
loop_
_entity_poly.entity_id
_entity_poly.type
_entity_poly.pdbx_seq_one_letter_code
_entity_poly.pdbx_strand_id
1 'polypeptide(L)'
;MTVEVTKSLATEEDTIKLGAALASAVKTGMTIYLRGDLGMGKTTFSRGFMHALGHTGAVKSPTYTLIEPYELAQWRVYHFDLYRLADPEELEYMGIRDYFNNDSIRLIEWPERGFGILPQADIVITLQPEENGRLVTLAGHSEIGEEVVKQLQ
;
A
#
# COMPACT_ATOMS: atom_id res chain seq x y z
N MET A 1 -7.26 -10.71 -17.88
CA MET A 1 -7.47 -11.54 -16.68
C MET A 1 -6.54 -10.98 -15.64
N THR A 2 -7.07 -10.43 -14.55
CA THR A 2 -6.30 -9.90 -13.43
C THR A 2 -5.39 -11.00 -12.87
N VAL A 3 -4.11 -10.72 -12.65
CA VAL A 3 -3.19 -11.66 -11.99
C VAL A 3 -3.42 -11.55 -10.49
N GLU A 4 -3.67 -12.68 -9.82
CA GLU A 4 -3.88 -12.75 -8.38
C GLU A 4 -2.99 -13.79 -7.72
N VAL A 5 -2.47 -13.45 -6.54
CA VAL A 5 -1.71 -14.35 -5.66
C VAL A 5 -2.28 -14.26 -4.25
N THR A 6 -2.55 -15.42 -3.66
CA THR A 6 -3.07 -15.53 -2.29
C THR A 6 -2.05 -16.25 -1.40
N LYS A 7 -1.79 -15.72 -0.20
CA LYS A 7 -0.88 -16.31 0.79
C LYS A 7 -1.51 -16.29 2.19
N SER A 8 -1.21 -17.31 2.98
CA SER A 8 -1.47 -17.29 4.43
C SER A 8 -0.27 -16.68 5.15
N LEU A 9 -0.53 -15.72 6.04
CA LEU A 9 0.47 -15.06 6.87
C LEU A 9 0.17 -15.35 8.33
N ALA A 10 1.02 -16.13 8.99
CA ALA A 10 0.77 -16.58 10.37
C ALA A 10 1.13 -15.51 11.41
N THR A 11 2.13 -14.67 11.10
CA THR A 11 2.73 -13.76 12.07
C THR A 11 2.88 -12.34 11.52
N GLU A 12 3.03 -11.35 12.42
CA GLU A 12 3.40 -9.98 12.06
C GLU A 12 4.65 -9.94 11.15
N GLU A 13 5.64 -10.77 11.46
CA GLU A 13 6.88 -10.89 10.68
C GLU A 13 6.63 -11.31 9.23
N ASP A 14 5.68 -12.21 8.98
CA ASP A 14 5.33 -12.64 7.62
C ASP A 14 4.76 -11.48 6.78
N THR A 15 4.03 -10.56 7.40
CA THR A 15 3.53 -9.35 6.71
C THR A 15 4.63 -8.35 6.43
N ILE A 16 5.58 -8.21 7.34
CA ILE A 16 6.77 -7.39 7.13
C ILE A 16 7.57 -7.95 5.95
N LYS A 17 7.80 -9.27 5.93
CA LYS A 17 8.49 -9.97 4.85
C LYS A 17 7.76 -9.82 3.51
N LEU A 18 6.44 -9.91 3.50
CA LEU A 18 5.66 -9.68 2.29
C LEU A 18 5.80 -8.25 1.77
N GLY A 19 5.70 -7.25 2.66
CA GLY A 19 5.95 -5.85 2.30
C GLY A 19 7.33 -5.65 1.69
N ALA A 20 8.35 -6.26 2.29
CA ALA A 20 9.73 -6.22 1.80
C ALA A 20 9.91 -6.91 0.44
N ALA A 21 9.25 -8.05 0.24
CA ALA A 21 9.27 -8.78 -1.03
C ALA A 21 8.62 -7.96 -2.15
N LEU A 22 7.45 -7.35 -1.90
CA LEU A 22 6.81 -6.47 -2.86
C LEU A 22 7.71 -5.27 -3.20
N ALA A 23 8.26 -4.57 -2.19
CA ALA A 23 9.15 -3.44 -2.38
C ALA A 23 10.36 -3.77 -3.27
N SER A 24 10.93 -4.98 -3.13
CA SER A 24 12.06 -5.44 -3.95
C SER A 24 11.69 -5.68 -5.42
N ALA A 25 10.43 -6.06 -5.67
CA ALA A 25 9.89 -6.30 -7.01
C ALA A 25 9.49 -5.00 -7.74
N VAL A 26 9.18 -3.92 -7.00
CA VAL A 26 8.84 -2.61 -7.58
C VAL A 26 10.04 -2.00 -8.30
N LYS A 27 9.83 -1.57 -9.56
CA LYS A 27 10.85 -0.93 -10.43
C LYS A 27 10.47 0.46 -10.94
N THR A 28 9.23 0.89 -10.72
CA THR A 28 8.72 2.22 -11.11
C THR A 28 7.70 2.69 -10.07
N GLY A 29 7.37 3.98 -10.08
CA GLY A 29 6.28 4.51 -9.27
C GLY A 29 4.95 3.81 -9.61
N MET A 30 4.13 3.59 -8.59
CA MET A 30 2.85 2.88 -8.70
C MET A 30 1.92 3.17 -7.52
N THR A 31 0.64 2.93 -7.73
CA THR A 31 -0.41 3.03 -6.71
C THR A 31 -0.74 1.67 -6.13
N ILE A 32 -0.53 1.51 -4.83
CA ILE A 32 -0.81 0.28 -4.09
C ILE A 32 -1.89 0.57 -3.07
N TYR A 33 -2.98 -0.17 -3.17
CA TYR A 33 -4.11 -0.10 -2.26
C TYR A 33 -4.00 -1.17 -1.18
N LEU A 34 -4.19 -0.80 0.08
CA LEU A 34 -4.19 -1.68 1.24
C LEU A 34 -5.60 -1.70 1.85
N ARG A 35 -6.29 -2.84 1.71
CA ARG A 35 -7.64 -3.10 2.21
C ARG A 35 -7.61 -4.14 3.33
N GLY A 36 -8.61 -4.05 4.21
CA GLY A 36 -8.78 -4.96 5.34
C GLY A 36 -9.24 -4.20 6.56
N ASP A 37 -9.85 -4.91 7.50
CA ASP A 37 -10.44 -4.31 8.69
C ASP A 37 -9.37 -3.66 9.62
N LEU A 38 -9.87 -2.95 10.64
CA LEU A 38 -9.01 -2.37 11.67
C LEU A 38 -8.17 -3.47 12.34
N GLY A 39 -6.86 -3.26 12.42
CA GLY A 39 -5.94 -4.24 13.01
C GLY A 39 -5.48 -5.37 12.08
N MET A 40 -5.89 -5.41 10.80
CA MET A 40 -5.45 -6.45 9.85
C MET A 40 -3.98 -6.37 9.42
N GLY A 41 -3.24 -5.35 9.87
CA GLY A 41 -1.80 -5.24 9.62
C GLY A 41 -1.43 -4.45 8.37
N LYS A 42 -2.32 -3.60 7.85
CA LYS A 42 -2.04 -2.66 6.74
C LYS A 42 -0.78 -1.81 7.02
N THR A 43 -0.71 -1.15 8.17
CA THR A 43 0.48 -0.38 8.56
C THR A 43 1.72 -1.25 8.80
N THR A 44 1.54 -2.49 9.26
CA THR A 44 2.66 -3.45 9.38
C THR A 44 3.24 -3.78 8.00
N PHE A 45 2.38 -3.99 7.00
CA PHE A 45 2.80 -4.16 5.61
C PHE A 45 3.58 -2.94 5.12
N SER A 46 3.00 -1.73 5.29
CA SER A 46 3.65 -0.47 4.90
C SER A 46 5.03 -0.33 5.56
N ARG A 47 5.17 -0.70 6.82
CA ARG A 47 6.46 -0.68 7.53
C ARG A 47 7.50 -1.60 6.88
N GLY A 48 7.15 -2.85 6.59
CA GLY A 48 8.05 -3.78 5.91
C GLY A 48 8.46 -3.29 4.53
N PHE A 49 7.50 -2.73 3.79
CA PHE A 49 7.72 -2.13 2.48
C PHE A 49 8.69 -0.95 2.56
N MET A 50 8.43 0.03 3.42
CA MET A 50 9.23 1.24 3.61
C MET A 50 10.67 0.92 4.05
N HIS A 51 10.85 -0.03 4.97
CA HIS A 51 12.18 -0.44 5.42
C HIS A 51 12.99 -1.12 4.31
N ALA A 52 12.35 -1.95 3.47
CA ALA A 52 13.03 -2.57 2.34
C ALA A 52 13.47 -1.55 1.28
N LEU A 53 12.77 -0.42 1.16
CA LEU A 53 13.19 0.71 0.33
C LEU A 53 14.29 1.59 0.96
N GLY A 54 14.71 1.29 2.18
CA GLY A 54 15.83 1.95 2.85
C GLY A 54 15.45 2.99 3.91
N HIS A 55 14.16 3.11 4.30
CA HIS A 55 13.77 4.00 5.38
C HIS A 55 14.34 3.54 6.73
N THR A 56 15.06 4.42 7.42
CA THR A 56 15.57 4.20 8.77
C THR A 56 14.74 4.99 9.77
N GLY A 57 13.86 4.33 10.52
CA GLY A 57 13.07 4.98 11.58
C GLY A 57 11.68 4.40 11.73
N ALA A 58 10.86 5.00 12.59
CA ALA A 58 9.50 4.54 12.77
C ALA A 58 8.67 4.78 11.50
N VAL A 59 7.87 3.78 11.11
CA VAL A 59 6.79 3.92 10.15
C VAL A 59 5.49 3.74 10.93
N LYS A 60 4.75 4.84 11.07
CA LYS A 60 3.47 4.91 11.78
C LYS A 60 2.39 5.23 10.76
N SER A 61 1.16 4.82 11.03
CA SER A 61 0.03 5.24 10.20
C SER A 61 -0.16 6.76 10.34
N PRO A 62 -0.27 7.51 9.22
CA PRO A 62 -0.60 8.92 9.23
C PRO A 62 -2.10 9.16 9.44
N THR A 63 -2.75 8.45 10.37
CA THR A 63 -4.22 8.51 10.54
C THR A 63 -4.77 9.93 10.73
N TYR A 64 -3.99 10.85 11.31
CA TYR A 64 -4.41 12.23 11.58
C TYR A 64 -3.88 13.24 10.56
N THR A 65 -2.70 13.01 10.00
CA THR A 65 -2.12 13.86 8.94
C THR A 65 -2.63 13.46 7.55
N LEU A 66 -3.29 12.30 7.45
CA LEU A 66 -3.76 11.59 6.26
C LEU A 66 -2.65 11.15 5.30
N ILE A 67 -1.58 11.93 5.17
CA ILE A 67 -0.47 11.72 4.25
C ILE A 67 0.84 11.89 5.02
N GLU A 68 1.77 10.95 4.83
CA GLU A 68 3.17 11.08 5.25
C GLU A 68 4.08 10.88 4.04
N PRO A 69 4.88 11.90 3.65
CA PRO A 69 5.87 11.76 2.60
C PRO A 69 7.16 11.16 3.14
N TYR A 70 7.77 10.27 2.35
CA TYR A 70 9.07 9.70 2.60
C TYR A 70 9.98 9.91 1.40
N GLU A 71 11.10 10.60 1.62
CA GLU A 71 12.15 10.78 0.62
C GLU A 71 13.28 9.79 0.89
N LEU A 72 13.39 8.79 0.02
CA LEU A 72 14.41 7.74 0.07
C LEU A 72 15.38 7.91 -1.10
N ALA A 73 16.52 7.22 -1.04
CA ALA A 73 17.60 7.41 -2.02
C ALA A 73 17.16 7.27 -3.49
N GLN A 74 16.29 6.31 -3.79
CA GLN A 74 15.77 6.06 -5.15
C GLN A 74 14.28 6.33 -5.28
N TRP A 75 13.56 6.50 -4.16
CA TRP A 75 12.11 6.46 -4.13
C TRP A 75 11.55 7.65 -3.39
N ARG A 76 10.49 8.24 -3.95
CA ARG A 76 9.56 9.03 -3.17
C ARG A 76 8.35 8.17 -2.88
N VAL A 77 8.02 8.00 -1.60
CA VAL A 77 6.84 7.24 -1.18
C VAL A 77 5.88 8.15 -0.44
N TYR A 78 4.61 8.08 -0.80
CA TYR A 78 3.54 8.75 -0.07
C TYR A 78 2.69 7.69 0.60
N HIS A 79 2.71 7.66 1.93
CA HIS A 79 1.86 6.79 2.73
C HIS A 79 0.58 7.55 3.08
N PHE A 80 -0.56 7.04 2.64
CA PHE A 80 -1.87 7.55 2.98
C PHE A 80 -2.54 6.61 3.97
N ASP A 81 -3.20 7.17 4.97
CA ASP A 81 -4.20 6.47 5.76
C ASP A 81 -5.49 7.29 5.82
N LEU A 82 -6.49 6.81 5.09
CA LEU A 82 -7.75 7.51 4.90
C LEU A 82 -8.83 7.07 5.88
N TYR A 83 -8.49 6.29 6.93
CA TYR A 83 -9.47 5.78 7.89
C TYR A 83 -10.38 6.86 8.49
N ARG A 84 -9.83 8.05 8.71
CA ARG A 84 -10.53 9.21 9.30
C ARG A 84 -11.04 10.22 8.28
N LEU A 85 -10.81 9.99 6.99
CA LEU A 85 -11.33 10.85 5.93
C LEU A 85 -12.85 10.72 5.91
N ALA A 86 -13.55 11.83 6.18
CA ALA A 86 -15.00 11.85 6.23
C ALA A 86 -15.60 12.00 4.83
N ASP A 87 -15.02 12.89 4.03
CA ASP A 87 -15.43 13.18 2.66
C ASP A 87 -14.23 13.06 1.69
N PRO A 88 -14.31 12.26 0.60
CA PRO A 88 -13.25 12.20 -0.40
C PRO A 88 -12.88 13.56 -1.01
N GLU A 89 -13.80 14.53 -1.08
CA GLU A 89 -13.50 15.88 -1.60
C GLU A 89 -12.45 16.63 -0.78
N GLU A 90 -12.28 16.31 0.51
CA GLU A 90 -11.22 16.88 1.36
C GLU A 90 -9.83 16.69 0.75
N LEU A 91 -9.61 15.58 0.03
CA LEU A 91 -8.34 15.30 -0.64
C LEU A 91 -8.05 16.32 -1.78
N GLU A 92 -9.07 16.79 -2.49
CA GLU A 92 -8.88 17.79 -3.55
C GLU A 92 -8.46 19.14 -2.95
N TYR A 93 -9.07 19.55 -1.83
CA TYR A 93 -8.68 20.78 -1.12
C TYR A 93 -7.27 20.71 -0.52
N MET A 94 -6.79 19.50 -0.20
CA MET A 94 -5.42 19.24 0.25
C MET A 94 -4.40 19.20 -0.89
N GLY A 95 -4.84 19.38 -2.15
CA GLY A 95 -3.94 19.36 -3.30
C GLY A 95 -3.40 17.96 -3.62
N ILE A 96 -4.21 16.91 -3.39
CA ILE A 96 -3.72 15.53 -3.50
C ILE A 96 -3.09 15.19 -4.87
N ARG A 97 -3.52 15.90 -5.92
CA ARG A 97 -3.04 15.74 -7.30
C ARG A 97 -1.53 15.92 -7.43
N ASP A 98 -0.91 16.72 -6.57
CA ASP A 98 0.54 16.93 -6.57
C ASP A 98 1.31 15.66 -6.18
N TYR A 99 0.66 14.71 -5.51
CA TYR A 99 1.23 13.43 -5.09
C TYR A 99 1.07 12.32 -6.14
N PHE A 100 0.37 12.56 -7.24
CA PHE A 100 0.10 11.53 -8.26
C PHE A 100 1.14 11.49 -9.39
N ASN A 101 2.34 12.01 -9.15
CA ASN A 101 3.44 11.91 -10.11
C ASN A 101 3.79 10.44 -10.40
N ASN A 102 4.16 10.15 -11.65
CA ASN A 102 4.40 8.78 -12.13
C ASN A 102 5.63 8.11 -11.50
N ASP A 103 6.54 8.89 -10.90
CA ASP A 103 7.79 8.39 -10.35
C ASP A 103 7.69 8.06 -8.85
N SER A 104 6.55 8.35 -8.20
CA SER A 104 6.31 8.05 -6.78
C SER A 104 5.55 6.76 -6.56
N ILE A 105 5.84 6.12 -5.43
CA ILE A 105 5.04 5.02 -4.90
C ILE A 105 3.99 5.60 -3.96
N ARG A 106 2.75 5.16 -4.09
CA ARG A 106 1.63 5.57 -3.24
C ARG A 106 1.11 4.34 -2.50
N LEU A 107 1.31 4.30 -1.18
CA LEU A 107 0.75 3.27 -0.31
C LEU A 107 -0.52 3.81 0.34
N ILE A 108 -1.70 3.33 -0.06
CA ILE A 108 -2.97 3.90 0.39
C ILE A 108 -3.74 2.90 1.25
N GLU A 109 -3.81 3.14 2.55
CA GLU A 109 -4.69 2.43 3.47
C GLU A 109 -6.12 3.01 3.40
N TRP A 110 -7.12 2.13 3.44
CA TRP A 110 -8.56 2.48 3.34
C TRP A 110 -8.92 3.25 2.05
N PRO A 111 -8.50 2.78 0.86
CA PRO A 111 -8.71 3.49 -0.40
C PRO A 111 -10.18 3.75 -0.72
N GLU A 112 -11.11 2.95 -0.20
CA GLU A 112 -12.55 3.14 -0.32
C GLU A 112 -13.04 4.50 0.20
N ARG A 113 -12.32 5.13 1.15
CA ARG A 113 -12.66 6.45 1.68
C ARG A 113 -12.33 7.59 0.71
N GLY A 114 -11.40 7.37 -0.21
CA GLY A 114 -11.00 8.33 -1.26
C GLY A 114 -11.61 8.04 -2.63
N PHE A 115 -12.65 7.21 -2.71
CA PHE A 115 -13.23 6.78 -3.99
C PHE A 115 -13.63 7.97 -4.87
N GLY A 116 -13.31 7.90 -6.17
CA GLY A 116 -13.58 8.97 -7.14
C GLY A 116 -12.49 10.02 -7.26
N ILE A 117 -11.62 10.18 -6.24
CA ILE A 117 -10.50 11.14 -6.26
C ILE A 117 -9.16 10.45 -6.45
N LEU A 118 -8.98 9.26 -5.86
CA LEU A 118 -7.72 8.53 -5.97
C LEU A 118 -7.44 8.01 -7.39
N PRO A 119 -6.16 7.91 -7.79
CA PRO A 119 -5.77 7.28 -9.04
C PRO A 119 -6.10 5.79 -8.98
N GLN A 120 -6.29 5.17 -10.14
CA GLN A 120 -6.47 3.72 -10.22
C GLN A 120 -5.28 2.99 -9.59
N ALA A 121 -5.57 1.91 -8.88
CA ALA A 121 -4.54 1.07 -8.29
C ALA A 121 -3.83 0.25 -9.38
N ASP A 122 -2.52 0.13 -9.26
CA ASP A 122 -1.73 -0.86 -9.98
C ASP A 122 -1.80 -2.21 -9.27
N ILE A 123 -1.81 -2.19 -7.93
CA ILE A 123 -1.95 -3.38 -7.09
C ILE A 123 -2.97 -3.13 -5.98
N VAL A 124 -3.88 -4.08 -5.78
CA VAL A 124 -4.78 -4.11 -4.63
C VAL A 124 -4.37 -5.27 -3.72
N ILE A 125 -4.06 -4.96 -2.47
CA ILE A 125 -3.73 -5.93 -1.43
C ILE A 125 -4.86 -5.95 -0.42
N THR A 126 -5.49 -7.11 -0.26
CA THR A 126 -6.59 -7.31 0.69
C THR A 126 -6.14 -8.26 1.79
N LEU A 127 -6.20 -7.80 3.04
CA LEU A 127 -5.90 -8.59 4.23
C LEU A 127 -7.20 -8.98 4.92
N GLN A 128 -7.41 -10.28 5.13
CA GLN A 128 -8.61 -10.85 5.73
C GLN A 128 -8.24 -11.79 6.88
N PRO A 129 -9.10 -11.94 7.90
CA PRO A 129 -8.85 -12.89 8.98
C PRO A 129 -8.82 -14.33 8.45
N GLU A 130 -7.92 -15.14 9.00
CA GLU A 130 -7.81 -16.58 8.79
C GLU A 130 -7.62 -17.26 10.17
N GLU A 131 -7.97 -18.54 10.30
CA GLU A 131 -7.96 -19.26 11.60
C GLU A 131 -6.65 -19.09 12.39
N ASN A 132 -5.50 -19.13 11.70
CA ASN A 132 -4.18 -19.00 12.30
C ASN A 132 -3.39 -17.82 11.71
N GLY A 133 -4.02 -16.65 11.58
CA GLY A 133 -3.37 -15.43 11.13
C GLY A 133 -4.25 -14.62 10.19
N ARG A 134 -3.78 -14.42 8.96
CA ARG A 134 -4.51 -13.69 7.92
C ARG A 134 -4.23 -14.24 6.54
N LEU A 135 -5.27 -14.25 5.74
CA LEU A 135 -5.18 -14.48 4.30
C LEU A 135 -4.92 -13.13 3.63
N VAL A 136 -3.87 -13.06 2.81
CA VAL A 136 -3.59 -11.89 1.97
C VAL A 136 -3.80 -12.27 0.52
N THR A 137 -4.48 -11.40 -0.22
CA THR A 137 -4.61 -11.50 -1.68
C THR A 137 -4.02 -10.26 -2.32
N LEU A 138 -3.10 -10.45 -3.26
CA LEU A 138 -2.50 -9.40 -4.08
C LEU A 138 -3.05 -9.53 -5.50
N ALA A 139 -3.69 -8.49 -6.00
CA ALA A 139 -4.26 -8.43 -7.35
C ALA A 139 -3.60 -7.32 -8.17
N GLY A 140 -3.05 -7.67 -9.33
CA GLY A 140 -2.46 -6.73 -10.28
C GLY A 140 -3.52 -6.17 -11.23
N HIS A 141 -3.73 -4.85 -11.21
CA HIS A 141 -4.77 -4.13 -11.95
C HIS A 141 -4.24 -3.28 -13.11
N SER A 142 -2.93 -3.22 -13.27
CA SER A 142 -2.23 -2.65 -14.43
C SER A 142 -1.17 -3.62 -14.94
N GLU A 143 -0.62 -3.37 -16.13
CA GLU A 143 0.45 -4.22 -16.70
C GLU A 143 1.65 -4.34 -15.75
N ILE A 144 2.13 -3.22 -15.20
CA ILE A 144 3.22 -3.21 -14.22
C ILE A 144 2.83 -3.89 -12.90
N GLY A 145 1.59 -3.74 -12.46
CA GLY A 145 1.09 -4.39 -11.25
C GLY A 145 1.01 -5.91 -11.40
N GLU A 146 0.53 -6.39 -12.55
CA GLU A 146 0.50 -7.80 -12.89
C GLU A 146 1.91 -8.41 -12.95
N GLU A 147 2.88 -7.72 -13.54
CA GLU A 147 4.28 -8.14 -13.58
C GLU A 147 4.88 -8.29 -12.18
N VAL A 148 4.62 -7.33 -11.30
CA VAL A 148 5.09 -7.36 -9.90
C VAL A 148 4.42 -8.51 -9.14
N VAL A 149 3.10 -8.69 -9.27
CA VAL A 149 2.37 -9.76 -8.59
C VAL A 149 2.83 -11.14 -9.05
N LYS A 150 3.14 -11.34 -10.34
CA LYS A 150 3.71 -12.61 -10.86
C LYS A 150 5.04 -12.98 -10.19
N GLN A 151 5.89 -12.00 -9.87
CA GLN A 151 7.16 -12.26 -9.18
C GLN A 151 6.98 -12.73 -7.73
N LEU A 152 5.79 -12.53 -7.17
CA LEU A 152 5.45 -12.94 -5.81
C LEU A 152 4.68 -14.26 -5.76
N GLN A 153 4.46 -14.95 -6.89
CA GLN A 153 3.91 -16.32 -6.90
C GLN A 153 4.75 -17.28 -6.06
#